data_AF-B4W4A8-F1
#
_entry.id   AF-B4W4A8-F1
#
_cell.length_a   1.000
_cell.length_b   1.000
_cell.length_c   1.000
_cell.angle_alpha   90.00
_cell.angle_beta   90.00
_cell.angle_gamma   90.00
#
_symmetry.space_group_name_H-M   'P 1'
#
loop_
_entity.id
_entity.type
_entity.pdbx_description
1 polymer ?
#
loop_
_entity_poly.entity_id
_entity_poly.type
_entity_poly.pdbx_seq_one_letter_code
_entity_poly.pdbx_strand_id
1 'polypeptide(L)'
;YEKAADQEPSDTWPVWPAINNIGLVNYEQGNVASAIDKWQAAIAIDPEAAEPKLAVAVALYTQGEQDRGLTLGETALRSDERYADLEFLKENLWGERLMSDTQKFLANPRIQATIAPGNNAPVQVDVTP
;
A
#
# COMPACT_ATOMS: atom_id res chain seq x y z
N TYR A 1 28.38 -34.53 4.00
CA TYR A 1 28.33 -33.16 4.51
C TYR A 1 27.56 -32.30 3.52
N GLU A 2 26.24 -32.40 3.54
CA GLU A 2 25.37 -31.50 2.78
C GLU A 2 25.27 -30.21 3.58
N LYS A 3 26.03 -29.21 3.16
CA LYS A 3 25.91 -27.85 3.68
C LYS A 3 24.84 -27.16 2.85
N ALA A 4 23.59 -27.29 3.29
CA ALA A 4 22.54 -26.34 2.97
C ALA A 4 22.83 -25.02 3.72
N ALA A 5 22.28 -23.93 3.18
CA ALA A 5 22.47 -22.54 3.56
C ALA A 5 23.72 -21.89 2.96
N ASP A 6 23.48 -21.15 1.87
CA ASP A 6 23.93 -19.76 1.66
C ASP A 6 23.41 -19.34 0.28
N GLN A 7 22.09 -19.12 0.18
CA GLN A 7 21.56 -18.23 -0.87
C GLN A 7 21.69 -16.83 -0.28
N GLU A 8 22.84 -16.20 -0.54
CA GLU A 8 23.02 -14.78 -0.28
C GLU A 8 21.89 -14.01 -0.97
N PRO A 9 21.24 -13.04 -0.29
CA PRO A 9 20.36 -12.12 -0.98
C PRO A 9 21.20 -11.43 -2.04
N SER A 10 20.91 -11.69 -3.32
CA SER A 10 21.58 -11.01 -4.42
C SER A 10 21.54 -9.51 -4.15
N ASP A 11 22.71 -8.86 -4.12
CA ASP A 11 22.97 -7.42 -3.92
C ASP A 11 22.26 -6.52 -4.97
N THR A 12 20.97 -6.71 -5.15
CA THR A 12 20.14 -6.00 -6.10
C THR A 12 19.28 -5.07 -5.26
N TRP A 13 19.61 -3.79 -5.30
CA TRP A 13 18.80 -2.74 -4.71
C TRP A 13 17.32 -2.95 -5.07
N PRO A 14 16.37 -2.84 -4.12
CA PRO A 14 14.96 -3.00 -4.45
C PRO A 14 14.60 -1.98 -5.52
N VAL A 15 14.16 -2.44 -6.69
CA VAL A 15 13.77 -1.56 -7.81
C VAL A 15 12.34 -1.05 -7.66
N TRP A 16 11.57 -1.65 -6.75
CA TRP A 16 10.17 -1.26 -6.50
C TRP A 16 10.00 0.20 -6.07
N PRO A 17 10.86 0.85 -5.26
CA PRO A 17 10.69 2.25 -4.87
C PRO A 17 10.83 3.19 -6.06
N ALA A 18 11.76 2.88 -6.99
CA ALA A 18 11.90 3.66 -8.22
C ALA A 18 10.66 3.54 -9.11
N ILE A 19 10.12 2.34 -9.24
CA ILE A 19 8.89 2.09 -10.00
C ILE A 19 7.67 2.75 -9.32
N ASN A 20 7.60 2.69 -7.99
CA ASN A 20 6.59 3.38 -7.18
C ASN A 20 6.60 4.88 -7.44
N ASN A 21 7.78 5.51 -7.43
CA ASN A 21 7.93 6.95 -7.68
C ASN A 21 7.49 7.33 -9.10
N ILE A 22 7.71 6.48 -10.10
CA ILE A 22 7.16 6.69 -11.45
C ILE A 22 5.62 6.68 -11.38
N GLY A 23 5.03 5.80 -10.58
CA GLY A 23 3.59 5.78 -10.34
C GLY A 23 3.07 7.07 -9.70
N LEU A 24 3.76 7.55 -8.65
CA LEU A 24 3.44 8.83 -7.98
C LEU A 24 3.40 9.99 -9.00
N VAL A 25 4.45 10.12 -9.82
CA VAL A 25 4.53 11.16 -10.87
C VAL A 25 3.40 11.03 -11.89
N ASN A 26 3.08 9.80 -12.33
CA ASN A 26 1.99 9.58 -13.28
C ASN A 26 0.63 9.99 -12.70
N TYR A 27 0.38 9.69 -11.41
CA TYR A 27 -0.87 10.05 -10.76
C TYR A 27 -1.06 11.56 -10.70
N GLU A 28 0.00 12.29 -10.31
CA GLU A 28 -0.02 13.76 -10.25
C GLU A 28 -0.25 14.40 -11.63
N GLN A 29 0.24 13.77 -12.70
CA GLN A 29 -0.03 14.20 -14.08
C GLN A 29 -1.44 13.84 -14.58
N GLY A 30 -2.25 13.15 -13.78
CA GLY A 30 -3.58 12.66 -14.17
C GLY A 30 -3.56 11.37 -14.98
N ASN A 31 -2.39 10.76 -15.19
CA ASN A 31 -2.22 9.48 -15.88
C ASN A 31 -2.52 8.30 -14.93
N VAL A 32 -3.73 8.27 -14.37
CA VAL A 32 -4.10 7.35 -13.27
C VAL A 32 -3.93 5.87 -13.64
N ALA A 33 -4.30 5.47 -14.86
CA ALA A 33 -4.12 4.08 -15.31
C ALA A 33 -2.64 3.67 -15.31
N SER A 34 -1.76 4.52 -15.87
CA SER A 34 -0.31 4.30 -15.86
C SER A 34 0.28 4.27 -14.45
N ALA A 35 -0.28 5.05 -13.53
CA ALA A 35 0.13 5.04 -12.13
C ALA A 35 -0.17 3.69 -11.47
N ILE A 36 -1.41 3.18 -11.65
CA ILE A 36 -1.84 1.87 -11.17
C ILE A 36 -0.95 0.76 -11.72
N ASP A 37 -0.66 0.77 -13.03
CA ASP A 37 0.23 -0.23 -13.64
C ASP A 37 1.62 -0.24 -13.01
N LYS A 38 2.18 0.93 -12.67
CA LYS A 38 3.49 1.04 -12.05
C LYS A 38 3.47 0.55 -10.60
N TRP A 39 2.48 0.95 -9.82
CA TRP A 39 2.36 0.47 -8.44
C TRP A 39 2.09 -1.03 -8.38
N GLN A 40 1.30 -1.59 -9.30
CA GLN A 40 1.13 -3.05 -9.41
C GLN A 40 2.44 -3.77 -9.76
N ALA A 41 3.26 -3.19 -10.65
CA ALA A 41 4.59 -3.72 -10.93
C ALA A 41 5.52 -3.64 -9.70
N ALA A 42 5.44 -2.58 -8.89
CA ALA A 42 6.18 -2.48 -7.64
C ALA A 42 5.74 -3.56 -6.63
N ILE A 43 4.43 -3.81 -6.49
CA ILE A 43 3.87 -4.87 -5.64
C ILE A 43 4.32 -6.27 -6.12
N ALA A 44 4.42 -6.48 -7.43
CA ALA A 44 4.88 -7.77 -7.97
C ALA A 44 6.36 -8.06 -7.66
N ILE A 45 7.17 -7.01 -7.47
CA ILE A 45 8.59 -7.11 -7.10
C ILE A 45 8.74 -7.29 -5.60
N ASP A 46 7.98 -6.54 -4.82
CA ASP A 46 7.94 -6.65 -3.37
C ASP A 46 6.48 -6.69 -2.88
N PRO A 47 5.95 -7.90 -2.65
CA PRO A 47 4.59 -8.08 -2.15
C PRO A 47 4.40 -7.61 -0.71
N GLU A 48 5.43 -7.23 0.04
CA GLU A 48 5.33 -6.68 1.40
C GLU A 48 5.23 -5.15 1.37
N ALA A 49 5.65 -4.49 0.28
CA ALA A 49 5.67 -3.03 0.17
C ALA A 49 4.27 -2.41 0.35
N ALA A 50 4.05 -1.75 1.50
CA ALA A 50 2.77 -1.16 1.88
C ALA A 50 2.40 0.07 1.04
N GLU A 51 3.39 0.90 0.67
CA GLU A 51 3.17 2.14 -0.08
C GLU A 51 2.47 1.94 -1.43
N PRO A 52 3.00 1.13 -2.38
CA PRO A 52 2.33 0.96 -3.66
C PRO A 52 0.96 0.28 -3.51
N LYS A 53 0.77 -0.58 -2.50
CA LYS A 53 -0.56 -1.14 -2.20
C LYS A 53 -1.55 -0.05 -1.78
N LEU A 54 -1.14 0.86 -0.89
CA LEU A 54 -1.99 1.97 -0.49
C LEU A 54 -2.29 2.90 -1.67
N ALA A 55 -1.31 3.20 -2.52
CA ALA A 55 -1.50 4.05 -3.69
C ALA A 55 -2.51 3.44 -4.70
N VAL A 56 -2.43 2.12 -4.97
CA VAL A 56 -3.44 1.40 -5.76
C VAL A 56 -4.80 1.42 -5.07
N ALA A 57 -4.84 1.20 -3.76
CA ALA A 57 -6.09 1.22 -2.98
C ALA A 57 -6.83 2.55 -3.11
N VAL A 58 -6.11 3.66 -2.95
CA VAL A 58 -6.66 5.02 -3.11
C VAL A 58 -7.14 5.24 -4.54
N ALA A 59 -6.36 4.87 -5.55
CA ALA A 59 -6.74 5.04 -6.95
C ALA A 59 -7.97 4.22 -7.35
N LEU A 60 -8.08 2.96 -6.89
CA LEU A 60 -9.27 2.14 -7.11
C LEU A 60 -10.50 2.75 -6.43
N TYR A 61 -10.33 3.24 -5.20
CA TYR A 61 -11.40 3.89 -4.47
C TYR A 61 -11.94 5.14 -5.19
N THR A 62 -11.05 5.97 -5.74
CA THR A 62 -11.44 7.18 -6.49
C THR A 62 -12.07 6.87 -7.84
N GLN A 63 -11.73 5.74 -8.47
CA GLN A 63 -12.34 5.26 -9.71
C GLN A 63 -13.71 4.59 -9.51
N GLY A 64 -14.19 4.46 -8.27
CA GLY A 64 -15.48 3.86 -7.95
C GLY A 64 -15.42 2.37 -7.61
N GLU A 65 -14.24 1.75 -7.70
CA GLU A 65 -13.99 0.36 -7.26
C GLU A 65 -13.75 0.31 -5.75
N GLN A 66 -14.67 0.90 -4.99
CA GLN A 66 -14.48 1.24 -3.58
C GLN A 66 -14.19 0.02 -2.70
N ASP A 67 -14.93 -1.08 -2.86
CA ASP A 67 -14.71 -2.27 -2.03
C ASP A 67 -13.34 -2.93 -2.25
N ARG A 68 -12.85 -2.92 -3.50
CA ARG A 68 -11.52 -3.42 -3.83
C ARG A 68 -10.44 -2.50 -3.25
N GLY A 69 -10.62 -1.18 -3.40
CA GLY A 69 -9.74 -0.18 -2.82
C GLY A 69 -9.66 -0.29 -1.29
N LEU A 70 -10.81 -0.37 -0.61
CA LEU A 70 -10.88 -0.51 0.84
C LEU A 70 -10.15 -1.78 1.32
N THR A 71 -10.46 -2.94 0.73
CA THR A 71 -9.83 -4.22 1.12
C THR A 71 -8.30 -4.21 0.94
N LEU A 72 -7.81 -3.62 -0.15
CA LEU A 72 -6.37 -3.51 -0.39
C LEU A 72 -5.71 -2.51 0.59
N GLY A 73 -6.35 -1.37 0.84
CA GLY A 73 -5.81 -0.38 1.78
C GLY A 73 -5.82 -0.86 3.22
N GLU A 74 -6.82 -1.65 3.64
CA GLU A 74 -6.79 -2.33 4.95
C GLU A 74 -5.59 -3.27 5.08
N THR A 75 -5.21 -3.93 3.98
CA THR A 75 -4.05 -4.82 3.95
C THR A 75 -2.75 -4.02 4.05
N ALA A 76 -2.66 -2.90 3.33
CA ALA A 76 -1.50 -2.00 3.40
C ALA A 76 -1.31 -1.41 4.80
N LEU A 77 -2.37 -0.87 5.40
CA LEU A 77 -2.32 -0.18 6.69
C LEU A 77 -2.10 -1.13 7.87
N ARG A 78 -2.56 -2.38 7.78
CA ARG A 78 -2.21 -3.41 8.77
C ARG A 78 -0.76 -3.87 8.68
N SER A 79 -0.17 -3.78 7.49
CA SER A 79 1.24 -4.13 7.27
C SER A 79 2.17 -3.03 7.79
N ASP A 80 1.81 -1.76 7.57
CA ASP A 80 2.56 -0.61 8.05
C ASP A 80 1.61 0.57 8.29
N GLU A 81 1.31 0.80 9.58
CA GLU A 81 0.36 1.82 10.02
C GLU A 81 0.85 3.25 9.80
N ARG A 82 2.16 3.46 9.57
CA ARG A 82 2.71 4.80 9.29
C ARG A 82 2.11 5.41 8.03
N TYR A 83 1.68 4.58 7.08
CA TYR A 83 0.99 5.04 5.87
C TYR A 83 -0.44 5.57 6.13
N ALA A 84 -0.93 5.53 7.38
CA ALA A 84 -2.13 6.27 7.79
C ALA A 84 -1.83 7.76 8.13
N ASP A 85 -0.57 8.12 8.34
CA ASP A 85 -0.14 9.48 8.68
C ASP A 85 0.13 10.30 7.41
N LEU A 86 -0.64 11.36 7.20
CA LEU A 86 -0.50 12.25 6.05
C LEU A 86 0.87 12.94 5.98
N GLU A 87 1.50 13.26 7.11
CA GLU A 87 2.85 13.85 7.07
C GLU A 87 3.88 12.82 6.63
N PHE A 88 3.75 11.55 7.05
CA PHE A 88 4.58 10.46 6.58
C PHE A 88 4.43 10.25 5.06
N LEU A 89 3.20 10.26 4.53
CA LEU A 89 2.97 10.16 3.08
C LEU A 89 3.65 11.30 2.31
N LYS A 90 3.58 12.52 2.84
CA LYS A 90 4.20 13.70 2.24
C LYS A 90 5.73 13.61 2.23
N GLU A 91 6.33 13.13 3.32
CA GLU A 91 7.77 12.86 3.39
C GLU A 91 8.21 11.79 2.38
N ASN A 92 7.30 10.86 2.03
CA ASN A 92 7.48 9.85 0.99
C ASN A 92 7.02 10.30 -0.41
N LEU A 93 7.06 11.61 -0.68
CA LEU A 93 6.85 12.20 -2.02
C LEU A 93 5.42 12.11 -2.57
N TRP A 94 4.41 11.88 -1.72
CA TRP A 94 3.01 11.90 -2.18
C TRP A 94 2.61 13.33 -2.56
N GLY A 95 2.21 13.52 -3.81
CA GLY A 95 1.82 14.82 -4.35
C GLY A 95 0.42 15.25 -3.93
N GLU A 96 0.08 16.51 -4.22
CA GLU A 96 -1.16 17.14 -3.75
C GLU A 96 -2.42 16.39 -4.18
N ARG A 97 -2.44 15.88 -5.41
CA ARG A 97 -3.61 15.17 -5.94
C ARG A 97 -3.82 13.85 -5.21
N LEU A 98 -2.76 13.04 -5.10
CA LEU A 98 -2.83 11.76 -4.38
C LEU A 98 -3.14 11.98 -2.90
N MET A 99 -2.55 13.00 -2.27
CA MET A 99 -2.83 13.35 -0.88
C MET A 99 -4.30 13.73 -0.65
N SER A 100 -4.89 14.55 -1.54
CA SER A 100 -6.31 14.92 -1.43
C SER A 100 -7.24 13.70 -1.51
N ASP A 101 -6.93 12.76 -2.40
CA ASP A 101 -7.70 11.53 -2.55
C ASP A 101 -7.49 10.56 -1.38
N THR A 102 -6.27 10.51 -0.86
CA THR A 102 -5.92 9.69 0.31
C THR A 102 -6.60 10.19 1.57
N GLN A 103 -6.72 11.51 1.74
CA GLN A 103 -7.47 12.08 2.86
C GLN A 103 -8.94 11.62 2.84
N LYS A 104 -9.59 11.60 1.67
CA LYS A 104 -10.96 11.09 1.51
C LYS A 104 -11.04 9.59 1.80
N PHE A 105 -10.04 8.83 1.34
CA PHE A 105 -9.94 7.39 1.58
C PHE A 105 -9.79 7.07 3.07
N LEU A 106 -8.85 7.72 3.76
CA LEU A 106 -8.60 7.55 5.19
C LEU A 106 -9.80 8.00 6.03
N ALA A 107 -10.59 8.98 5.58
CA ALA A 107 -11.82 9.38 6.26
C ALA A 107 -12.96 8.33 6.19
N ASN A 108 -12.80 7.27 5.39
CA ASN A 108 -13.80 6.21 5.32
C ASN A 108 -13.90 5.46 6.67
N PRO A 109 -15.11 5.23 7.23
CA PRO A 109 -15.28 4.55 8.52
C PRO A 109 -14.62 3.17 8.60
N ARG A 110 -14.60 2.40 7.50
CA ARG A 110 -13.95 1.08 7.44
C ARG A 110 -12.44 1.18 7.59
N ILE A 111 -11.83 2.20 6.99
CA ILE A 111 -10.40 2.48 7.13
C ILE A 111 -10.08 3.03 8.52
N GLN A 112 -10.89 3.95 9.04
CA GLN A 112 -10.78 4.43 10.43
C GLN A 112 -10.81 3.30 11.45
N ALA A 113 -11.69 2.32 11.26
CA ALA A 113 -11.74 1.13 12.11
C ALA A 113 -10.45 0.31 12.02
N THR A 114 -9.80 0.27 10.85
CA THR A 114 -8.54 -0.50 10.67
C THR A 114 -7.36 0.13 11.40
N ILE A 115 -7.30 1.46 11.47
CA ILE A 115 -6.20 2.21 12.11
C ILE A 115 -6.48 2.56 13.58
N ALA A 116 -7.64 2.20 14.10
CA ALA A 116 -8.00 2.47 15.49
C ALA A 116 -7.13 1.65 16.47
N PRO A 117 -6.60 2.28 17.55
CA PRO A 117 -5.84 1.56 18.56
C PRO A 117 -6.71 0.47 19.20
N GLY A 118 -6.34 -0.80 19.02
CA GLY A 118 -7.03 -1.96 19.61
C GLY A 118 -7.58 -3.01 18.63
N ASN A 119 -7.55 -2.76 17.31
CA ASN A 119 -8.02 -3.72 16.30
C ASN A 119 -6.96 -4.72 15.80
N ASN A 120 -5.77 -4.74 16.41
CA ASN A 120 -4.72 -5.75 16.17
C ASN A 120 -4.93 -7.05 16.97
N ALA A 121 -6.17 -7.45 17.21
CA ALA A 121 -6.44 -8.78 17.74
C ALA A 121 -6.26 -9.80 16.59
N PRO A 122 -5.44 -10.85 16.75
CA PRO A 122 -5.43 -11.93 15.77
C PRO A 122 -6.86 -12.47 15.66
N VAL A 123 -7.35 -12.63 14.44
CA VAL A 123 -8.62 -13.32 14.17
C VAL A 123 -8.49 -14.70 14.83
N GLN A 124 -9.08 -14.86 16.00
CA GLN A 124 -9.26 -16.18 16.60
C GLN A 124 -10.20 -16.92 15.67
N VAL A 125 -9.61 -17.79 14.84
CA VAL A 125 -10.35 -18.85 14.16
C VAL A 125 -10.87 -19.76 15.27
N ASP A 126 -12.11 -19.53 15.65
CA ASP A 126 -12.83 -20.38 16.60
C ASP A 126 -13.07 -21.73 15.94
N VAL A 127 -12.09 -22.62 16.05
CA VAL A 127 -12.26 -24.04 15.75
C VAL A 127 -12.97 -24.67 16.95
N THR A 128 -14.29 -24.58 16.92
CA THR A 128 -15.16 -25.34 17.84
C THR A 128 -15.00 -26.85 17.53
N PRO A 129 -15.02 -27.73 18.55
CA PRO A 129 -14.44 -29.07 18.52
C PRO A 129 -15.17 -30.10 17.66
#